data_AF-A0A4Q6EHN1-F1
#
_entry.id   AF-A0A4Q6EHN1-F1
#
_cell.length_a   1.000
_cell.length_b   1.000
_cell.length_c   1.000
_cell.angle_alpha   90.00
_cell.angle_beta   90.00
_cell.angle_gamma   90.00
#
_symmetry.space_group_name_H-M   'P 1'
#
loop_
_entity.id
_entity.type
_entity.pdbx_description
1 polymer ?
#
loop_
_entity_poly.entity_id
_entity_poly.type
_entity_poly.pdbx_seq_one_letter_code
_entity_poly.pdbx_strand_id
1 'polypeptide(L)'
;MATTLTARNQWEGQSETRKSAHSIWSKLVAFTDSQAKVKTQWFMISLIVQGVFFLPLPAALSFYYGAPGYILFITLGLFFANIISGMGGAGIRVTMGLLATSIMVHLLMLAIYII
;
A
#
# COMPACT_ATOMS: atom_id res chain seq x y z
N MET A 1 -33.98 57.38 -21.85
CA MET A 1 -34.78 56.18 -21.54
C MET A 1 -34.74 55.27 -22.75
N ALA A 2 -34.07 54.12 -22.62
CA ALA A 2 -34.30 52.88 -23.38
C ALA A 2 -33.15 51.92 -22.98
N THR A 3 -33.44 51.08 -22.00
CA THR A 3 -32.59 49.98 -21.54
C THR A 3 -32.88 48.78 -22.43
N THR A 4 -31.85 48.14 -23.01
CA THR A 4 -32.00 46.81 -23.63
C THR A 4 -30.89 45.87 -23.16
N LEU A 5 -31.20 45.19 -22.06
CA LEU A 5 -30.98 43.77 -21.75
C LEU A 5 -29.63 43.14 -22.13
N THR A 6 -28.71 43.17 -21.16
CA THR A 6 -27.57 42.26 -21.06
C THR A 6 -28.08 40.83 -20.87
N ALA A 7 -27.97 39.99 -21.91
CA ALA A 7 -28.18 38.55 -21.79
C ALA A 7 -27.07 37.95 -20.91
N ARG A 8 -27.40 37.71 -19.63
CA ARG A 8 -26.58 36.96 -18.68
C ARG A 8 -26.64 35.49 -19.08
N ASN A 9 -25.59 34.97 -19.70
CA ASN A 9 -25.39 33.53 -19.88
C ASN A 9 -25.14 32.90 -18.50
N GLN A 10 -26.22 32.64 -17.78
CA GLN A 10 -26.25 31.82 -16.58
C GLN A 10 -26.23 30.37 -17.06
N TRP A 11 -25.03 29.86 -17.31
CA TRP A 11 -24.83 28.42 -17.49
C TRP A 11 -25.18 27.75 -16.16
N GLU A 12 -26.35 27.15 -16.18
CA GLU A 12 -26.92 26.30 -15.17
C GLU A 12 -25.91 25.25 -14.73
N GLY A 13 -25.74 25.14 -13.41
CA GLY A 13 -25.24 23.95 -12.72
C GLY A 13 -24.14 23.19 -13.43
N GLN A 14 -22.90 23.69 -13.37
CA GLN A 14 -21.83 22.75 -13.12
C GLN A 14 -22.20 22.07 -11.80
N SER A 15 -22.80 20.89 -11.92
CA SER A 15 -22.71 19.88 -10.90
C SER A 15 -21.21 19.70 -10.69
N GLU A 16 -20.65 20.46 -9.75
CA GLU A 16 -19.57 19.93 -8.95
C GLU A 16 -20.13 18.60 -8.48
N THR A 17 -19.73 17.55 -9.19
CA THR A 17 -19.69 16.23 -8.64
C THR A 17 -18.77 16.44 -7.45
N ARG A 18 -19.34 16.80 -6.29
CA ARG A 18 -18.72 16.62 -4.99
C ARG A 18 -18.45 15.13 -4.99
N LYS A 19 -17.27 14.75 -5.53
CA LYS A 19 -16.71 13.42 -5.41
C LYS A 19 -16.86 13.14 -3.95
N SER A 20 -17.80 12.26 -3.62
CA SER A 20 -18.19 11.95 -2.26
C SER A 20 -16.92 11.87 -1.43
N ALA A 21 -16.67 12.92 -0.62
CA ALA A 21 -15.40 13.19 0.03
C ALA A 21 -15.22 12.28 1.26
N HIS A 22 -15.77 11.08 1.19
CA HIS A 22 -15.88 10.13 2.27
C HIS A 22 -15.68 8.68 1.80
N SER A 23 -14.87 8.49 0.76
CA SER A 23 -14.39 7.16 0.39
C SER A 23 -13.34 6.68 1.40
N ILE A 24 -13.38 5.39 1.74
CA ILE A 24 -12.36 4.73 2.58
C ILE A 24 -10.97 4.88 1.92
N TRP A 25 -10.92 4.87 0.58
CA TRP A 25 -9.69 5.06 -0.18
C TRP A 25 -9.09 6.45 0.01
N SER A 26 -9.90 7.51 0.01
CA SER A 26 -9.38 8.88 0.22
C SER A 26 -8.85 9.08 1.62
N LYS A 27 -9.44 8.42 2.63
CA LYS A 27 -8.93 8.42 4.00
C LYS A 27 -7.60 7.67 4.11
N LEU A 28 -7.48 6.51 3.47
CA LEU A 28 -6.26 5.72 3.47
C LEU A 28 -5.10 6.48 2.80
N VAL A 29 -5.35 7.09 1.64
CA VAL A 29 -4.35 7.91 0.94
C VAL A 29 -3.91 9.10 1.78
N ALA A 30 -4.86 9.83 2.39
CA ALA A 30 -4.54 10.96 3.27
C ALA A 30 -3.71 10.51 4.49
N PHE A 31 -4.01 9.35 5.06
CA PHE A 31 -3.21 8.76 6.13
C PHE A 31 -1.79 8.43 5.65
N THR A 32 -1.63 7.71 4.55
CA THR A 32 -0.31 7.35 4.02
C THR A 32 0.53 8.58 3.68
N ASP A 33 -0.10 9.64 3.15
CA ASP A 33 0.59 10.91 2.87
C ASP A 33 1.04 11.63 4.14
N SER A 34 0.26 11.55 5.23
CA SER A 34 0.66 12.11 6.53
C SER A 34 1.94 11.46 7.08
N GLN A 35 2.22 10.22 6.67
CA GLN A 35 3.39 9.45 7.09
C GLN A 35 4.67 9.78 6.30
N ALA A 36 4.60 10.65 5.28
CA ALA A 36 5.75 10.99 4.45
C ALA A 36 6.96 11.52 5.24
N LYS A 37 6.71 12.27 6.33
CA LYS A 37 7.76 12.84 7.19
C LYS A 37 8.56 11.79 7.95
N VAL A 38 7.96 10.61 8.19
CA VAL A 38 8.55 9.51 8.98
C VAL A 38 8.89 8.30 8.12
N LYS A 39 9.13 8.52 6.82
CA LYS A 39 9.43 7.46 5.85
C LYS A 39 10.56 6.51 6.26
N THR A 40 11.64 7.05 6.84
CA THR A 40 12.77 6.22 7.29
C THR A 40 12.37 5.25 8.41
N GLN A 41 11.47 5.66 9.30
CA GLN A 41 10.95 4.77 10.35
C GLN A 41 10.13 3.64 9.74
N TRP A 42 9.27 3.96 8.75
CA TRP A 42 8.52 2.94 8.02
C TRP A 42 9.40 1.95 7.26
N PHE A 43 10.52 2.42 6.70
CA PHE A 43 11.52 1.53 6.12
C PHE A 43 12.15 0.61 7.18
N MET A 44 12.52 1.13 8.34
CA MET A 44 13.08 0.32 9.43
C MET A 44 12.08 -0.73 9.94
N ILE A 45 10.81 -0.35 10.11
CA ILE A 45 9.72 -1.27 10.43
C ILE A 45 9.62 -2.36 9.36
N SER A 46 9.68 -1.98 8.08
CA SER A 46 9.68 -2.95 6.99
C SER A 46 10.84 -3.94 7.09
N LEU A 47 12.05 -3.49 7.41
CA LEU A 47 13.21 -4.38 7.56
C LEU A 47 13.02 -5.37 8.71
N ILE A 48 12.50 -4.90 9.85
CA ILE A 48 12.26 -5.76 11.02
C ILE A 48 11.17 -6.79 10.69
N VAL A 49 10.04 -6.35 10.14
CA VAL A 49 8.93 -7.25 9.80
C VAL A 49 9.37 -8.29 8.77
N GLN A 50 10.00 -7.86 7.68
CA GLN A 50 10.40 -8.79 6.62
C GLN A 50 11.56 -9.69 7.07
N GLY A 51 12.59 -9.12 7.71
CA GLY A 51 13.80 -9.85 8.07
C GLY A 51 13.62 -10.80 9.25
N VAL A 52 12.87 -10.38 10.28
CA VAL A 52 12.72 -11.15 11.52
C VAL A 52 11.53 -12.10 11.45
N PHE A 53 10.38 -11.65 10.97
CA PHE A 53 9.17 -12.47 10.99
C PHE A 53 8.99 -13.30 9.73
N PHE A 54 9.35 -12.76 8.55
CA PHE A 54 9.01 -13.40 7.29
C PHE A 54 10.11 -14.27 6.68
N LEU A 55 11.40 -13.97 6.90
CA LEU A 55 12.46 -14.87 6.42
C LEU A 55 12.43 -16.27 7.05
N PRO A 56 12.08 -16.47 8.35
CA PRO A 56 11.97 -17.81 8.93
C PRO A 56 10.74 -18.58 8.47
N LEU A 57 9.71 -17.90 7.95
CA LEU A 57 8.42 -18.50 7.59
C LEU A 57 8.55 -19.61 6.54
N PRO A 58 9.21 -19.41 5.38
CA PRO A 58 9.44 -20.47 4.41
C PRO A 58 10.11 -21.71 5.00
N ALA A 59 11.09 -21.54 5.90
CA ALA A 59 11.76 -22.66 6.54
C ALA A 59 10.81 -23.44 7.45
N ALA A 60 10.01 -22.74 8.27
CA ALA A 60 9.00 -23.36 9.12
C ALA A 60 7.93 -24.07 8.29
N LEU A 61 7.40 -23.42 7.24
CA LEU A 61 6.39 -23.98 6.35
C LEU A 61 6.90 -25.22 5.61
N SER A 62 8.13 -25.17 5.10
CA SER A 62 8.73 -26.31 4.40
C SER A 62 8.99 -27.49 5.33
N PHE A 63 9.53 -27.23 6.54
CA PHE A 63 9.90 -28.29 7.48
C PHE A 63 8.68 -28.95 8.16
N TYR A 64 7.69 -28.16 8.59
CA TYR A 64 6.54 -28.67 9.35
C TYR A 64 5.34 -29.04 8.48
N TYR A 65 5.14 -28.36 7.35
CA TYR A 65 3.93 -28.51 6.52
C TYR A 65 4.23 -29.00 5.09
N GLY A 66 5.49 -29.38 4.80
CA GLY A 66 5.88 -29.89 3.48
C GLY A 66 5.71 -28.85 2.37
N ALA A 67 5.74 -27.57 2.72
CA ALA A 67 5.46 -26.51 1.77
C ALA A 67 6.55 -26.44 0.68
N PRO A 68 6.16 -26.25 -0.60
CA PRO A 68 7.07 -26.33 -1.73
C PRO A 68 8.08 -25.19 -1.79
N GLY A 69 9.25 -25.48 -2.37
CA GLY A 69 10.40 -24.56 -2.38
C GLY A 69 10.17 -23.22 -3.09
N TYR A 70 9.13 -23.09 -3.93
CA TYR A 70 8.83 -21.80 -4.58
C TYR A 70 8.41 -20.70 -3.60
N ILE A 71 7.95 -21.08 -2.41
CA ILE A 71 7.60 -20.14 -1.34
C ILE A 71 8.80 -19.28 -0.94
N LEU A 72 10.00 -19.87 -0.93
CA LEU A 72 11.22 -19.15 -0.62
C LEU A 72 11.50 -18.04 -1.65
N PHE A 73 11.30 -18.32 -2.94
CA PHE A 73 11.47 -17.30 -3.98
C PHE A 73 10.46 -16.16 -3.85
N ILE A 74 9.21 -16.47 -3.46
CA ILE A 74 8.19 -15.45 -3.19
C ILE A 74 8.65 -14.58 -2.01
N THR A 75 8.99 -15.17 -0.86
CA THR A 75 9.42 -14.42 0.32
C THR A 75 10.68 -13.58 0.06
N LEU A 76 11.70 -14.13 -0.60
CA LEU A 76 12.90 -13.35 -0.99
C LEU A 76 12.56 -12.22 -1.96
N GLY A 77 11.70 -12.48 -2.95
CA GLY A 77 11.26 -11.46 -3.91
C GLY A 77 10.59 -10.28 -3.22
N LEU A 78 9.68 -10.54 -2.27
CA LEU A 78 9.02 -9.50 -1.50
C LEU A 78 9.96 -8.80 -0.51
N PHE A 79 10.91 -9.53 0.10
CA PHE A 79 11.95 -8.96 0.95
C PHE A 79 12.80 -7.94 0.18
N PHE A 80 13.35 -8.35 -0.97
CA PHE A 80 14.18 -7.46 -1.79
C PHE A 80 13.38 -6.31 -2.40
N ALA A 81 12.13 -6.53 -2.82
CA ALA A 81 11.28 -5.44 -3.29
C ALA A 81 11.08 -4.35 -2.22
N ASN A 82 10.88 -4.75 -0.96
CA ASN A 82 10.78 -3.80 0.15
C ASN A 82 12.11 -3.07 0.42
N ILE A 83 13.25 -3.77 0.36
CA ILE A 83 14.58 -3.14 0.48
C ILE A 83 14.81 -2.13 -0.63
N ILE A 84 14.57 -2.52 -1.88
CA ILE A 84 14.77 -1.66 -3.05
C ILE A 84 13.85 -0.45 -2.98
N SER A 85 12.59 -0.62 -2.58
CA SER A 85 11.66 0.51 -2.40
C SER A 85 12.10 1.46 -1.29
N GLY A 86 12.66 0.93 -0.19
CA GLY A 86 13.09 1.73 0.94
C GLY A 86 14.38 2.51 0.68
N MET A 87 15.40 1.80 0.17
CA MET A 87 16.73 2.36 -0.11
C MET A 87 16.77 3.15 -1.43
N GLY A 88 16.01 2.73 -2.43
CA GLY A 88 15.95 3.35 -3.76
C GLY A 88 15.14 4.65 -3.82
N GLY A 89 14.72 5.19 -2.68
CA GLY A 89 14.07 6.49 -2.60
C GLY A 89 12.61 6.53 -3.05
N ALA A 90 11.95 5.40 -3.33
CA ALA A 90 10.54 5.35 -3.75
C ALA A 90 9.61 6.04 -2.74
N GLY A 91 8.51 6.64 -3.18
CA GLY A 91 7.61 7.42 -2.30
C GLY A 91 6.99 6.60 -1.15
N ILE A 92 6.54 7.28 -0.08
CA ILE A 92 5.97 6.62 1.11
C ILE A 92 4.81 5.68 0.79
N ARG A 93 3.99 6.03 -0.22
CA ARG A 93 2.88 5.20 -0.70
C ARG A 93 3.36 3.85 -1.23
N VAL A 94 4.50 3.82 -1.90
CA VAL A 94 5.09 2.60 -2.44
C VAL A 94 5.69 1.77 -1.30
N THR A 95 6.44 2.38 -0.39
CA THR A 95 7.04 1.68 0.75
C THR A 95 5.97 1.04 1.65
N MET A 96 4.96 1.81 2.06
CA MET A 96 3.87 1.28 2.89
C MET A 96 2.98 0.30 2.12
N GLY A 97 2.74 0.55 0.83
CA GLY A 97 1.98 -0.35 -0.02
C GLY A 97 2.66 -1.71 -0.17
N LEU A 98 3.96 -1.75 -0.50
CA LEU A 98 4.73 -2.99 -0.60
C LEU A 98 4.84 -3.74 0.72
N LEU A 99 4.99 -3.02 1.83
CA LEU A 99 4.98 -3.62 3.16
C LEU A 99 3.62 -4.29 3.44
N ALA A 100 2.52 -3.57 3.18
CA ALA A 100 1.17 -4.09 3.39
C ALA A 100 0.86 -5.29 2.47
N THR A 101 1.21 -5.21 1.18
CA THR A 101 1.08 -6.33 0.25
C THR A 101 1.91 -7.52 0.71
N SER A 102 3.13 -7.29 1.21
CA SER A 102 3.96 -8.38 1.72
C SER A 102 3.35 -9.06 2.94
N ILE A 103 2.83 -8.29 3.90
CA ILE A 103 2.12 -8.85 5.03
C ILE A 103 0.93 -9.72 4.55
N MET A 104 0.13 -9.20 3.61
CA MET A 104 -1.03 -9.93 3.08
C MET A 104 -0.63 -11.25 2.42
N VAL A 105 0.44 -11.26 1.61
CA VAL A 105 0.94 -12.49 0.94
C VAL A 105 1.41 -13.52 1.97
N HIS A 106 2.12 -13.11 3.02
CA HIS A 106 2.58 -14.04 4.05
C HIS A 106 1.44 -14.56 4.92
N LEU A 107 0.43 -13.74 5.22
CA LEU A 107 -0.79 -14.19 5.90
C LEU A 107 -1.58 -15.19 5.06
N LEU A 108 -1.71 -14.95 3.76
CA LEU A 108 -2.37 -15.87 2.83
C LEU A 108 -1.60 -17.20 2.75
N MET A 109 -0.27 -17.14 2.69
CA MET A 109 0.59 -18.32 2.70
C MET A 109 0.40 -19.14 3.97
N LEU A 110 0.38 -18.48 5.13
CA LEU A 110 0.06 -19.12 6.40
C LEU A 110 -1.31 -19.81 6.37
N ALA A 111 -2.34 -19.13 5.85
CA ALA A 111 -3.68 -19.68 5.75
C ALA A 111 -3.81 -20.87 4.78
N ILE A 112 -2.93 -21.01 3.78
CA ILE A 112 -2.98 -22.12 2.82
C ILE A 112 -2.30 -23.38 3.35
N TYR A 113 -1.23 -23.23 4.13
CA TYR A 113 -0.39 -24.37 4.54
C TYR A 113 -0.61 -24.80 5.99
N ILE A 114 -1.05 -23.89 6.87
CA ILE A 114 -1.27 -24.21 8.29
C ILE A 114 -2.73 -24.56 8.58
N ILE A 115 -3.68 -23.84 7.96
CA ILE A 115 -5.12 -24.07 8.11
C ILE A 115 -5.56 -25.09 7.06
#